data_AF-W4MBM9-F1
#
_entry.id   AF-W4MBM9-F1
#
_cell.length_a   1.000
_cell.length_b   1.000
_cell.length_c   1.000
_cell.angle_alpha   90.00
_cell.angle_beta   90.00
_cell.angle_gamma   90.00
#
_symmetry.space_group_name_H-M   'P 1'
#
loop_
_entity.id
_entity.type
_entity.pdbx_description
1 polymer ?
#
loop_
_entity_poly.entity_id
_entity_poly.type
_entity_poly.pdbx_seq_one_letter_code
_entity_poly.pdbx_strand_id
1 'polypeptide(L)'
;VSTDRIGEFLLSAYYQGGLAAVHPIGEDGSVGAPPIEWLATATGAHAMQTDLTNRYAFVPHIAGNGPNAIFQYRFDDTTGRLTPNSPARVEPEAFLGPRHFCFHPSLDILYFSNEQDCSVTGYHLDTTTGTLSAFQTITTLPDGYTERNTCSQIQVTASGRFLYAPNRGHNSIACFSVDMSTGELTATGRVSSEPIPNALCQDPQDKFLFSAGQESGRMAAFSINSDSGELIPLETYPLGNRPTWVSITELSG
;
A
#
# COMPACT_ATOMS: atom_id res chain seq x y z
N VAL A 1 -1.64 -8.92 4.63
CA VAL A 1 -2.58 -9.00 5.78
C VAL A 1 -2.44 -7.72 6.59
N SER A 2 -3.49 -7.32 7.29
CA SER A 2 -3.47 -6.22 8.26
C SER A 2 -4.41 -6.54 9.41
N THR A 3 -4.35 -5.82 10.51
CA THR A 3 -5.43 -5.78 11.49
C THR A 3 -6.40 -4.66 11.13
N ASP A 4 -7.57 -4.68 11.76
CA ASP A 4 -8.44 -3.51 11.83
C ASP A 4 -7.83 -2.49 12.81
N ARG A 5 -8.50 -1.34 13.02
CA ARG A 5 -7.93 -0.24 13.82
C ARG A 5 -7.96 -0.49 15.32
N ILE A 6 -8.80 -1.40 15.83
CA ILE A 6 -8.86 -1.74 17.26
C ILE A 6 -8.14 -3.07 17.58
N GLY A 7 -7.67 -3.80 16.56
CA GLY A 7 -6.84 -5.00 16.74
C GLY A 7 -7.64 -6.26 17.07
N GLU A 8 -8.96 -6.24 16.86
CA GLU A 8 -9.87 -7.36 17.12
C GLU A 8 -10.04 -8.27 15.90
N PHE A 9 -9.67 -7.81 14.71
CA PHE A 9 -9.84 -8.57 13.47
C PHE A 9 -8.59 -8.56 12.59
N LEU A 10 -8.26 -9.72 12.03
CA LEU A 10 -7.26 -9.89 10.99
C LEU A 10 -7.94 -9.88 9.61
N LEU A 11 -7.51 -8.97 8.74
CA LEU A 11 -7.97 -8.82 7.36
C LEU A 11 -6.93 -9.37 6.37
N SER A 12 -7.40 -10.14 5.41
CA SER A 12 -6.55 -10.82 4.42
C SER A 12 -7.14 -10.76 3.03
N ALA A 13 -6.28 -10.55 2.02
CA ALA A 13 -6.62 -10.64 0.61
C ALA A 13 -5.88 -11.83 -0.02
N TYR A 14 -6.58 -12.57 -0.89
CA TYR A 14 -6.07 -13.77 -1.54
C TYR A 14 -6.02 -13.58 -3.04
N TYR A 15 -4.82 -13.35 -3.56
CA TYR A 15 -4.59 -13.01 -4.96
C TYR A 15 -5.15 -14.05 -5.94
N GLN A 16 -4.74 -15.32 -5.83
CA GLN A 16 -5.18 -16.37 -6.76
C GLN A 16 -6.59 -16.87 -6.45
N GLY A 17 -6.92 -16.94 -5.16
CA GLY A 17 -8.23 -17.41 -4.69
C GLY A 17 -9.36 -16.43 -5.01
N GLY A 18 -9.04 -15.15 -5.22
CA GLY A 18 -10.03 -14.11 -5.44
C GLY A 18 -10.94 -13.89 -4.24
N LEU A 19 -10.37 -13.92 -3.04
CA LEU A 19 -11.10 -13.84 -1.78
C LEU A 19 -10.57 -12.69 -0.91
N ALA A 20 -11.46 -12.14 -0.10
CA ALA A 20 -11.11 -11.43 1.13
C ALA A 20 -11.57 -12.27 2.32
N ALA A 21 -10.84 -12.19 3.44
CA ALA A 21 -11.23 -12.91 4.66
C ALA A 21 -11.04 -12.04 5.89
N VAL A 22 -11.92 -12.24 6.87
CA VAL A 22 -11.85 -11.64 8.20
C VAL A 22 -11.83 -12.75 9.25
N HIS A 23 -10.83 -12.72 10.12
CA HIS A 23 -10.72 -13.62 11.27
C HIS A 23 -10.75 -12.80 12.55
N PRO A 24 -11.36 -13.30 13.65
CA PRO A 24 -11.24 -12.64 14.93
C PRO A 24 -9.82 -12.84 15.48
N ILE A 25 -9.37 -11.92 16.31
CA ILE A 25 -8.15 -12.01 17.10
C ILE A 25 -8.58 -12.19 18.56
N GLY A 26 -8.12 -13.27 19.20
CA GLY A 26 -8.42 -13.55 20.60
C GLY A 26 -7.70 -12.59 21.54
N GLU A 27 -8.11 -12.54 22.82
CA GLU A 27 -7.46 -11.73 23.86
C GLU A 27 -5.97 -12.07 24.05
N ASP A 28 -5.55 -13.28 23.67
CA ASP A 28 -4.17 -13.75 23.70
C ASP A 28 -3.38 -13.39 22.42
N GLY A 29 -4.00 -12.65 21.49
CA GLY A 29 -3.43 -12.27 20.20
C GLY A 29 -3.47 -13.38 19.14
N SER A 30 -4.05 -14.54 19.42
CA SER A 30 -4.15 -15.63 18.46
C SER A 30 -5.23 -15.37 17.41
N VAL A 31 -4.99 -15.81 16.17
CA VAL A 31 -6.00 -15.74 15.10
C VAL A 31 -7.02 -16.84 15.31
N GLY A 32 -8.28 -16.47 15.56
CA GLY A 32 -9.36 -17.40 15.81
C GLY A 32 -9.84 -18.11 14.54
N ALA A 33 -10.38 -19.31 14.74
CA ALA A 33 -11.04 -20.12 13.72
C ALA A 33 -12.41 -20.61 14.24
N PRO A 34 -13.44 -20.74 13.37
CA PRO A 34 -13.42 -20.43 11.93
C PRO A 34 -13.37 -18.91 11.67
N PRO A 35 -12.99 -18.49 10.45
CA PRO A 35 -13.12 -17.09 10.04
C PRO A 35 -14.56 -16.60 10.18
N ILE A 36 -14.70 -15.31 10.53
CA ILE A 36 -15.99 -14.60 10.53
C ILE A 36 -16.56 -14.57 9.11
N GLU A 37 -15.70 -14.30 8.14
CA GLU A 37 -16.14 -14.13 6.76
C GLU A 37 -15.08 -14.61 5.75
N TRP A 38 -15.58 -15.33 4.73
CA TRP A 38 -14.92 -15.52 3.44
C TRP A 38 -15.76 -14.84 2.39
N LEU A 39 -15.24 -13.76 1.82
CA LEU A 39 -15.93 -12.97 0.83
C LEU A 39 -15.34 -13.22 -0.55
N ALA A 40 -16.18 -13.66 -1.48
CA ALA A 40 -15.80 -13.73 -2.89
C ALA A 40 -15.57 -12.32 -3.44
N THR A 41 -14.41 -12.11 -4.06
CA THR A 41 -14.05 -10.87 -4.74
C THR A 41 -13.74 -11.18 -6.21
N ALA A 42 -12.47 -11.09 -6.63
CA ALA A 42 -11.95 -11.48 -7.93
C ALA A 42 -10.46 -11.80 -7.81
N THR A 43 -9.90 -12.54 -8.76
CA THR A 43 -8.44 -12.74 -8.87
C THR A 43 -7.71 -11.40 -8.89
N GLY A 44 -6.51 -11.37 -8.33
CA GLY A 44 -5.70 -10.16 -8.25
C GLY A 44 -5.94 -9.32 -7.00
N ALA A 45 -6.78 -9.76 -6.05
CA ALA A 45 -6.95 -9.13 -4.75
C ALA A 45 -5.60 -9.06 -4.01
N HIS A 46 -5.08 -7.85 -3.79
CA HIS A 46 -3.66 -7.70 -3.45
C HIS A 46 -3.41 -7.13 -2.05
N ALA A 47 -4.34 -6.35 -1.52
CA ALA A 47 -4.27 -5.81 -0.17
C ALA A 47 -5.67 -5.66 0.42
N MET A 48 -5.76 -5.50 1.73
CA MET A 48 -6.98 -5.12 2.43
C MET A 48 -6.59 -4.41 3.71
N GLN A 49 -7.20 -3.26 3.98
CA GLN A 49 -7.09 -2.49 5.22
C GLN A 49 -8.39 -1.72 5.44
N THR A 50 -8.72 -1.45 6.71
CA THR A 50 -9.81 -0.53 7.05
C THR A 50 -9.34 0.93 6.97
N ASP A 51 -10.26 1.87 6.81
CA ASP A 51 -9.99 3.29 6.91
C ASP A 51 -9.63 3.72 8.34
N LEU A 52 -9.22 4.97 8.52
CA LEU A 52 -8.81 5.48 9.83
C LEU A 52 -9.97 5.50 10.84
N THR A 53 -11.22 5.54 10.37
CA THR A 53 -12.41 5.48 11.25
C THR A 53 -12.86 4.05 11.55
N ASN A 54 -12.22 3.03 10.95
CA ASN A 54 -12.57 1.62 11.06
C ASN A 54 -13.98 1.27 10.54
N ARG A 55 -14.56 2.05 9.63
CA ARG A 55 -15.93 1.84 9.11
C ARG A 55 -15.98 1.35 7.68
N TYR A 56 -14.88 1.49 6.95
CA TYR A 56 -14.79 1.14 5.55
C TYR A 56 -13.54 0.33 5.29
N ALA A 57 -13.59 -0.59 4.33
CA ALA A 57 -12.44 -1.38 3.91
C ALA A 57 -12.30 -1.37 2.39
N PHE A 58 -11.06 -1.35 1.92
CA PHE A 58 -10.73 -1.30 0.50
C PHE A 58 -9.89 -2.50 0.10
N VAL A 59 -10.27 -3.13 -1.01
CA VAL A 59 -9.59 -4.30 -1.57
C VAL A 59 -9.22 -3.99 -3.02
N PRO A 60 -7.99 -3.52 -3.29
CA PRO A 60 -7.50 -3.35 -4.65
C PRO A 60 -7.29 -4.69 -5.36
N HIS A 61 -7.64 -4.69 -6.63
CA HIS A 61 -7.43 -5.76 -7.58
C HIS A 61 -6.61 -5.25 -8.76
N ILE A 62 -5.46 -5.90 -8.98
CA ILE A 62 -4.57 -5.54 -10.07
C ILE A 62 -5.23 -5.74 -11.46
N ALA A 63 -4.55 -5.30 -12.51
CA ALA A 63 -4.97 -5.49 -13.89
C ALA A 63 -4.34 -6.76 -14.49
N GLY A 64 -4.67 -7.06 -15.75
CA GLY A 64 -4.18 -8.25 -16.46
C GLY A 64 -4.94 -9.51 -16.08
N ASN A 65 -4.60 -10.09 -14.93
CA ASN A 65 -5.30 -11.27 -14.40
C ASN A 65 -6.42 -10.92 -13.42
N GLY A 66 -6.55 -9.65 -13.07
CA GLY A 66 -7.63 -9.11 -12.24
C GLY A 66 -8.45 -8.05 -12.96
N PRO A 67 -9.56 -7.61 -12.34
CA PRO A 67 -10.52 -6.69 -12.94
C PRO A 67 -10.05 -5.24 -13.11
N ASN A 68 -8.84 -4.86 -12.66
CA ASN A 68 -8.42 -3.45 -12.60
C ASN A 68 -9.43 -2.60 -11.83
N ALA A 69 -9.57 -2.86 -10.52
CA ALA A 69 -10.62 -2.23 -9.72
C ALA A 69 -10.22 -2.12 -8.25
N ILE A 70 -10.91 -1.24 -7.51
CA ILE A 70 -10.82 -1.16 -6.05
C ILE A 70 -12.20 -1.48 -5.49
N PHE A 71 -12.34 -2.60 -4.81
CA PHE A 71 -13.59 -2.99 -4.19
C PHE A 71 -13.73 -2.25 -2.85
N GLN A 72 -14.94 -1.77 -2.56
CA GLN A 72 -15.24 -0.90 -1.43
C GLN A 72 -16.29 -1.57 -0.54
N TYR A 73 -16.00 -1.65 0.76
CA TYR A 73 -16.87 -2.28 1.73
C TYR A 73 -17.14 -1.35 2.91
N ARG A 74 -18.32 -1.50 3.51
CA ARG A 74 -18.58 -1.08 4.88
C ARG A 74 -18.11 -2.21 5.80
N PHE A 75 -17.38 -1.85 6.84
CA PHE A 75 -16.87 -2.75 7.86
C PHE A 75 -17.63 -2.52 9.16
N ASP A 76 -18.17 -3.59 9.73
CA ASP A 76 -18.78 -3.59 11.05
C ASP A 76 -17.71 -4.04 12.05
N ASP A 77 -17.20 -3.10 12.84
CA ASP A 77 -16.15 -3.34 13.83
C ASP A 77 -16.64 -4.08 15.08
N THR A 78 -17.95 -4.33 15.21
CA THR A 78 -18.50 -5.18 16.27
C THR A 78 -18.58 -6.65 15.83
N THR A 79 -18.89 -6.89 14.56
CA THR A 79 -19.10 -8.25 14.05
C THR A 79 -17.99 -8.77 13.14
N GLY A 80 -17.09 -7.90 12.67
CA GLY A 80 -16.05 -8.20 11.69
C GLY A 80 -16.58 -8.38 10.27
N ARG A 81 -17.85 -8.04 9.99
CA ARG A 81 -18.49 -8.29 8.70
C ARG A 81 -18.26 -7.18 7.69
N LEU A 82 -18.15 -7.57 6.43
CA LEU A 82 -18.06 -6.70 5.27
C LEU A 82 -19.39 -6.68 4.52
N THR A 83 -19.83 -5.50 4.11
CA THR A 83 -20.95 -5.37 3.17
C THR A 83 -20.53 -4.48 1.99
N PRO A 84 -20.84 -4.86 0.74
CA PRO A 84 -20.48 -4.02 -0.41
C PRO A 84 -20.99 -2.59 -0.22
N ASN A 85 -20.14 -1.60 -0.48
CA ASN A 85 -20.56 -0.21 -0.44
C ASN A 85 -21.35 0.17 -1.71
N SER A 86 -21.82 1.41 -1.81
CA SER A 86 -22.49 1.94 -2.99
C SER A 86 -21.79 3.20 -3.48
N PRO A 87 -21.06 3.16 -4.61
CA PRO A 87 -20.84 1.99 -5.47
C PRO A 87 -19.95 0.92 -4.82
N ALA A 88 -20.10 -0.33 -5.23
CA ALA A 88 -19.37 -1.47 -4.65
C ALA A 88 -17.89 -1.49 -5.04
N ARG A 89 -17.51 -0.79 -6.11
CA ARG A 89 -16.13 -0.70 -6.58
C ARG A 89 -15.90 0.59 -7.36
N VAL A 90 -14.63 0.98 -7.44
CA VAL A 90 -14.11 1.97 -8.39
C VAL A 90 -13.34 1.23 -9.48
N GLU A 91 -13.59 1.61 -10.74
CA GLU A 91 -12.95 1.01 -11.91
C GLU A 91 -12.20 2.12 -12.67
N PRO A 92 -10.86 2.17 -12.57
CA PRO A 92 -10.08 3.09 -13.40
C PRO A 92 -10.31 2.82 -14.89
N GLU A 93 -10.46 3.89 -15.68
CA GLU A 93 -10.61 3.76 -17.14
C GLU A 93 -9.32 3.24 -17.81
N ALA A 94 -8.16 3.68 -17.29
CA ALA A 94 -6.85 3.22 -17.73
C ALA A 94 -6.48 1.87 -17.10
N PHE A 95 -5.61 1.12 -17.76
CA PHE A 95 -5.11 -0.18 -17.30
C PHE A 95 -4.05 -0.02 -16.20
N LEU A 96 -4.45 0.51 -15.05
CA LEU A 96 -3.55 0.91 -13.96
C LEU A 96 -2.99 -0.29 -13.19
N GLY A 97 -3.90 -1.13 -12.72
CA GLY A 97 -3.61 -2.23 -11.83
C GLY A 97 -3.36 -1.82 -10.39
N PRO A 98 -4.35 -1.25 -9.69
CA PRO A 98 -4.21 -0.86 -8.30
C PRO A 98 -3.80 -2.07 -7.44
N ARG A 99 -2.77 -1.90 -6.63
CA ARG A 99 -2.10 -3.01 -5.94
C ARG A 99 -2.05 -2.82 -4.43
N HIS A 100 -1.13 -2.00 -3.94
CA HIS A 100 -1.05 -1.65 -2.51
C HIS A 100 -1.47 -0.20 -2.33
N PHE A 101 -1.81 0.17 -1.11
CA PHE A 101 -2.18 1.53 -0.78
C PHE A 101 -1.80 1.92 0.64
N CYS A 102 -1.75 3.22 0.87
CA CYS A 102 -1.58 3.83 2.19
C CYS A 102 -2.53 5.01 2.34
N PHE A 103 -3.05 5.22 3.55
CA PHE A 103 -3.81 6.41 3.92
C PHE A 103 -2.86 7.56 4.22
N HIS A 104 -3.20 8.76 3.80
CA HIS A 104 -2.54 9.96 4.33
C HIS A 104 -2.86 10.06 5.84
N PRO A 105 -1.89 10.40 6.71
CA PRO A 105 -2.08 10.36 8.16
C PRO A 105 -3.08 11.40 8.70
N SER A 106 -3.30 12.50 7.98
CA SER A 106 -4.15 13.61 8.45
C SER A 106 -5.14 14.16 7.41
N LEU A 107 -5.21 13.56 6.22
CA LEU A 107 -6.11 14.01 5.15
C LEU A 107 -7.01 12.84 4.79
N ASP A 108 -8.22 13.13 4.32
CA ASP A 108 -9.17 12.13 3.84
C ASP A 108 -8.77 11.67 2.43
N ILE A 109 -7.57 11.08 2.32
CA ILE A 109 -6.91 10.71 1.07
C ILE A 109 -6.20 9.36 1.22
N LEU A 110 -6.19 8.58 0.15
CA LEU A 110 -5.35 7.40 0.01
C LEU A 110 -4.61 7.42 -1.32
N TYR A 111 -3.44 6.78 -1.33
CA TYR A 111 -2.62 6.62 -2.53
C TYR A 111 -2.46 5.14 -2.86
N PHE A 112 -2.70 4.78 -4.11
CA PHE A 112 -2.54 3.41 -4.61
C PHE A 112 -1.30 3.33 -5.51
N SER A 113 -0.46 2.32 -5.31
CA SER A 113 0.51 1.91 -6.31
C SER A 113 -0.19 1.13 -7.42
N ASN A 114 0.13 1.47 -8.66
CA ASN A 114 -0.43 0.84 -9.86
C ASN A 114 0.62 -0.09 -10.47
N GLU A 115 0.43 -1.40 -10.32
CA GLU A 115 1.42 -2.42 -10.67
C GLU A 115 1.72 -2.45 -12.16
N GLN A 116 0.69 -2.40 -13.01
CA GLN A 116 0.82 -2.58 -14.45
C GLN A 116 1.22 -1.28 -15.17
N ASP A 117 0.67 -0.15 -14.75
CA ASP A 117 0.93 1.17 -15.37
C ASP A 117 2.19 1.87 -14.83
N CYS A 118 2.78 1.36 -13.74
CA CYS A 118 3.97 1.97 -13.11
C CYS A 118 3.72 3.42 -12.68
N SER A 119 2.64 3.61 -11.92
CA SER A 119 2.20 4.93 -11.45
C SER A 119 1.68 4.87 -10.01
N VAL A 120 1.38 6.04 -9.46
CA VAL A 120 0.63 6.22 -8.22
C VAL A 120 -0.64 7.00 -8.55
N THR A 121 -1.79 6.56 -8.01
CA THR A 121 -3.05 7.30 -8.09
C THR A 121 -3.50 7.75 -6.71
N GLY A 122 -3.78 9.05 -6.56
CA GLY A 122 -4.39 9.63 -5.37
C GLY A 122 -5.92 9.63 -5.48
N TYR A 123 -6.58 9.27 -4.37
CA TYR A 123 -8.03 9.26 -4.23
C TYR A 123 -8.47 10.08 -3.02
N HIS A 124 -9.49 10.92 -3.18
CA HIS A 124 -10.23 11.46 -2.04
C HIS A 124 -11.12 10.37 -1.46
N LEU A 125 -11.21 10.34 -0.13
CA LEU A 125 -12.13 9.51 0.63
C LEU A 125 -13.28 10.39 1.15
N ASP A 126 -14.50 10.11 0.72
CA ASP A 126 -15.66 10.62 1.44
C ASP A 126 -15.83 9.80 2.72
N THR A 127 -15.47 10.36 3.88
CA THR A 127 -15.56 9.68 5.18
C THR A 127 -16.99 9.47 5.68
N THR A 128 -17.96 10.12 5.06
CA THR A 128 -19.39 9.94 5.36
C THR A 128 -19.93 8.73 4.62
N THR A 129 -19.60 8.57 3.34
CA THR A 129 -20.14 7.49 2.50
C THR A 129 -19.19 6.31 2.29
N GLY A 130 -17.90 6.47 2.57
CA GLY A 130 -16.85 5.48 2.35
C GLY A 130 -16.50 5.26 0.89
N THR A 131 -16.65 6.28 0.05
CA THR A 131 -16.46 6.19 -1.40
C THR A 131 -15.21 6.94 -1.85
N LEU A 132 -14.55 6.39 -2.87
CA LEU A 132 -13.31 6.92 -3.43
C LEU A 132 -13.55 7.68 -4.74
N SER A 133 -12.87 8.81 -4.92
CA SER A 133 -12.79 9.54 -6.19
C SER A 133 -11.34 9.88 -6.53
N ALA A 134 -10.89 9.46 -7.73
CA ALA A 134 -9.53 9.73 -8.18
C ALA A 134 -9.37 11.22 -8.50
N PHE A 135 -8.23 11.81 -8.13
CA PHE A 135 -7.91 13.21 -8.45
C PHE A 135 -6.58 13.38 -9.20
N GLN A 136 -5.66 12.42 -9.10
CA GLN A 136 -4.36 12.50 -9.76
C GLN A 136 -3.81 11.11 -10.05
N THR A 137 -3.16 10.93 -11.21
CA THR A 137 -2.29 9.78 -11.49
C THR A 137 -0.95 10.28 -12.00
N ILE A 138 0.15 9.79 -11.41
CA ILE A 138 1.52 10.24 -11.72
C ILE A 138 2.46 9.04 -11.88
N THR A 139 3.31 9.07 -12.91
CA THR A 139 4.26 7.99 -13.21
C THR A 139 5.36 7.85 -12.14
N THR A 140 5.76 6.62 -11.84
CA THR A 140 6.92 6.31 -10.99
C THR A 140 8.20 6.11 -11.80
N LEU A 141 8.15 6.21 -13.14
CA LEU A 141 9.29 5.96 -14.03
C LEU A 141 9.82 7.25 -14.67
N PRO A 142 11.11 7.33 -15.01
CA PRO A 142 11.63 8.46 -15.76
C PRO A 142 11.09 8.46 -17.19
N ASP A 143 11.02 9.65 -17.79
CA ASP A 143 10.57 9.84 -19.16
C ASP A 143 11.39 8.97 -20.13
N GLY A 144 10.69 8.26 -21.02
CA GLY A 144 11.31 7.41 -22.03
C GLY A 144 11.80 6.05 -21.54
N TYR A 145 11.59 5.68 -20.27
CA TYR A 145 11.87 4.31 -19.83
C TYR A 145 10.87 3.32 -20.46
N THR A 146 11.39 2.30 -21.14
CA THR A 146 10.60 1.36 -21.96
C THR A 146 10.80 -0.10 -21.58
N GLU A 147 11.74 -0.40 -20.69
CA GLU A 147 11.94 -1.76 -20.20
C GLU A 147 10.80 -2.17 -19.27
N ARG A 148 10.66 -3.49 -19.06
CA ARG A 148 9.62 -4.04 -18.20
C ARG A 148 9.80 -3.55 -16.77
N ASN A 149 8.74 -2.97 -16.21
CA ASN A 149 8.67 -2.57 -14.82
C ASN A 149 7.30 -2.92 -14.22
N THR A 150 7.26 -3.06 -12.90
CA THR A 150 6.01 -3.08 -12.13
C THR A 150 6.19 -2.38 -10.79
N CYS A 151 5.18 -1.65 -10.31
CA CYS A 151 5.19 -1.13 -8.94
C CYS A 151 4.97 -2.23 -7.90
N SER A 152 5.38 -2.01 -6.64
CA SER A 152 5.11 -2.95 -5.55
C SER A 152 4.39 -2.30 -4.36
N GLN A 153 5.03 -2.19 -3.20
CA GLN A 153 4.49 -1.48 -2.02
C GLN A 153 4.40 0.04 -2.25
N ILE A 154 3.85 0.75 -1.28
CA ILE A 154 3.78 2.22 -1.26
C ILE A 154 3.77 2.65 0.20
N GLN A 155 4.46 3.73 0.52
CA GLN A 155 4.54 4.27 1.89
C GLN A 155 4.41 5.78 1.84
N VAL A 156 3.63 6.35 2.75
CA VAL A 156 3.59 7.78 3.05
C VAL A 156 4.21 8.00 4.41
N THR A 157 4.94 9.10 4.59
CA THR A 157 5.55 9.44 5.87
C THR A 157 4.50 9.66 6.95
N ALA A 158 4.86 9.46 8.22
CA ALA A 158 4.01 9.74 9.37
C ALA A 158 3.64 11.23 9.46
N SER A 159 4.52 12.10 8.99
CA SER A 159 4.26 13.53 8.76
C SER A 159 3.29 13.83 7.61
N GLY A 160 3.04 12.87 6.73
CA GLY A 160 2.20 13.01 5.53
C GLY A 160 2.87 13.72 4.34
N ARG A 161 4.05 14.32 4.55
CA ARG A 161 4.70 15.24 3.60
C ARG A 161 5.36 14.55 2.41
N PHE A 162 5.69 13.26 2.50
CA PHE A 162 6.42 12.55 1.45
C PHE A 162 5.84 11.15 1.21
N LEU A 163 5.97 10.68 -0.04
CA LEU A 163 5.51 9.37 -0.46
C LEU A 163 6.57 8.66 -1.30
N TYR A 164 6.70 7.35 -1.10
CA TYR A 164 7.69 6.50 -1.75
C TYR A 164 7.03 5.29 -2.42
N ALA A 165 7.40 5.03 -3.67
CA ALA A 165 6.91 3.90 -4.45
C ALA A 165 8.07 3.20 -5.19
N PRO A 166 8.33 1.90 -4.96
CA PRO A 166 9.43 1.17 -5.56
C PRO A 166 9.04 0.61 -6.94
N ASN A 167 10.05 0.49 -7.80
CA ASN A 167 9.96 0.02 -9.18
C ASN A 167 10.72 -1.30 -9.36
N ARG A 168 10.00 -2.40 -9.58
CA ARG A 168 10.55 -3.72 -9.88
C ARG A 168 10.86 -3.84 -11.37
N GLY A 169 12.12 -3.67 -11.74
CA GLY A 169 12.58 -3.56 -13.13
C GLY A 169 13.61 -2.43 -13.24
N HIS A 170 13.15 -1.19 -13.05
CA HIS A 170 14.05 -0.04 -12.97
C HIS A 170 14.95 -0.08 -11.71
N ASN A 171 14.59 -0.89 -10.70
CA ASN A 171 15.35 -1.08 -9.47
C ASN A 171 15.61 0.23 -8.73
N SER A 172 14.54 1.02 -8.59
CA SER A 172 14.56 2.33 -7.94
C SER A 172 13.39 2.52 -6.99
N ILE A 173 13.46 3.54 -6.16
CA ILE A 173 12.35 4.07 -5.37
C ILE A 173 12.04 5.45 -5.93
N ALA A 174 10.82 5.65 -6.41
CA ALA A 174 10.29 6.96 -6.78
C ALA A 174 9.88 7.73 -5.53
N CYS A 175 10.27 9.01 -5.48
CA CYS A 175 10.02 9.91 -4.36
C CYS A 175 9.07 11.03 -4.80
N PHE A 176 8.12 11.35 -3.94
CA PHE A 176 7.14 12.40 -4.15
C PHE A 176 7.02 13.29 -2.90
N SER A 177 6.85 14.59 -3.09
CA SER A 177 6.32 15.48 -2.06
C SER A 177 4.81 15.54 -2.15
N VAL A 178 4.15 15.66 -1.00
CA VAL A 178 2.70 15.78 -0.88
C VAL A 178 2.34 17.23 -0.56
N ASP A 179 1.46 17.83 -1.34
CA ASP A 179 0.83 19.09 -0.97
C ASP A 179 -0.12 18.85 0.22
N MET A 180 0.17 19.43 1.38
CA MET A 180 -0.59 19.18 2.61
C MET A 180 -2.00 19.79 2.62
N SER A 181 -2.35 20.58 1.60
CA SER A 181 -3.68 21.19 1.45
C SER A 181 -4.57 20.43 0.47
N THR A 182 -3.99 19.88 -0.60
CA THR A 182 -4.75 19.17 -1.66
C THR A 182 -4.50 17.67 -1.69
N GLY A 183 -3.37 17.23 -1.15
CA GLY A 183 -2.85 15.86 -1.27
C GLY A 183 -2.20 15.55 -2.61
N GLU A 184 -2.03 16.53 -3.50
CA GLU A 184 -1.38 16.32 -4.79
C GLU A 184 0.10 15.95 -4.63
N LEU A 185 0.53 14.97 -5.41
CA LEU A 185 1.90 14.50 -5.48
C LEU A 185 2.69 15.31 -6.51
N THR A 186 3.89 15.72 -6.13
CA THR A 186 4.91 16.22 -7.06
C THR A 186 6.12 15.31 -7.02
N ALA A 187 6.57 14.82 -8.18
CA ALA A 187 7.75 13.98 -8.26
C ALA A 187 9.01 14.79 -7.88
N THR A 188 9.76 14.31 -6.89
CA THR A 188 10.99 14.97 -6.41
C THR A 188 12.26 14.26 -6.86
N GLY A 189 12.14 13.02 -7.34
CA GLY A 189 13.26 12.26 -7.88
C GLY A 189 13.07 10.77 -7.75
N ARG A 190 14.16 10.05 -7.96
CA ARG A 190 14.26 8.60 -7.80
C ARG A 190 15.62 8.27 -7.19
N VAL A 191 15.69 7.26 -6.34
CA VAL A 191 16.95 6.72 -5.82
C VAL A 191 17.10 5.26 -6.24
N SER A 192 18.32 4.84 -6.58
CA SER A 192 18.61 3.43 -6.88
C SER A 192 18.40 2.56 -5.63
N SER A 193 17.94 1.34 -5.81
CA SER A 193 17.73 0.37 -4.74
C SER A 193 18.22 -1.02 -5.14
N GLU A 194 18.08 -1.98 -4.22
CA GLU A 194 18.40 -3.37 -4.49
C GLU A 194 17.45 -3.95 -5.58
N PRO A 195 17.95 -4.83 -6.47
CA PRO A 195 17.17 -5.41 -7.56
C PRO A 195 15.82 -6.02 -7.13
N ILE A 196 14.78 -5.69 -7.91
CA ILE A 196 13.38 -6.06 -7.67
C ILE A 196 12.95 -5.64 -6.24
N PRO A 197 12.90 -4.34 -5.93
CA PRO A 197 12.49 -3.84 -4.61
C PRO A 197 11.01 -4.16 -4.38
N ASN A 198 10.75 -5.25 -3.65
CA ASN A 198 9.41 -5.79 -3.48
C ASN A 198 8.74 -5.34 -2.18
N ALA A 199 9.54 -4.92 -1.19
CA ALA A 199 9.06 -4.43 0.09
C ALA A 199 9.74 -3.11 0.46
N LEU A 200 8.94 -2.18 0.98
CA LEU A 200 9.33 -0.94 1.62
C LEU A 200 8.74 -0.87 3.02
N CYS A 201 9.57 -0.49 3.99
CA CYS A 201 9.13 -0.16 5.33
C CYS A 201 9.80 1.13 5.77
N GLN A 202 9.00 2.03 6.32
CA GLN A 202 9.47 3.28 6.87
C GLN A 202 9.47 3.20 8.40
N ASP A 203 10.44 3.84 9.06
CA ASP A 203 10.37 3.98 10.51
C ASP A 203 9.25 4.95 10.93
N PRO A 204 8.68 4.78 12.14
CA PRO A 204 7.61 5.65 12.63
C PRO A 204 8.05 7.10 12.91
N GLN A 205 9.35 7.39 12.99
CA GLN A 205 9.88 8.74 13.23
C GLN A 205 10.31 9.49 11.96
N ASP A 206 9.99 8.97 10.76
CA ASP A 206 10.35 9.57 9.47
C ASP A 206 11.86 9.80 9.28
N LYS A 207 12.72 8.99 9.91
CA LYS A 207 14.18 9.08 9.80
C LYS A 207 14.77 8.13 8.79
N PHE A 208 14.16 6.96 8.58
CA PHE A 208 14.70 5.86 7.82
C PHE A 208 13.65 5.18 6.95
N LEU A 209 14.08 4.77 5.75
CA LEU A 209 13.34 3.89 4.86
C LEU A 209 14.20 2.66 4.55
N PHE A 210 13.58 1.49 4.54
CA PHE A 210 14.22 0.23 4.20
C PHE A 210 13.56 -0.38 2.97
N SER A 211 14.37 -0.83 2.02
CA SER A 211 13.92 -1.46 0.77
C SER A 211 14.56 -2.82 0.60
N ALA A 212 13.75 -3.87 0.54
CA ALA A 212 14.23 -5.23 0.33
C ALA A 212 14.15 -5.62 -1.15
N GLY A 213 15.31 -5.92 -1.73
CA GLY A 213 15.45 -6.46 -3.07
C GLY A 213 15.18 -7.95 -3.09
N GLN A 214 14.07 -8.33 -3.72
CA GLN A 214 13.67 -9.74 -3.81
C GLN A 214 14.68 -10.56 -4.62
N GLU A 215 15.28 -9.98 -5.66
CA GLU A 215 16.23 -10.71 -6.49
C GLU A 215 17.60 -10.82 -5.83
N SER A 216 18.08 -9.75 -5.18
CA SER A 216 19.40 -9.76 -4.55
C SER A 216 19.45 -10.47 -3.19
N GLY A 217 18.31 -10.59 -2.50
CA GLY A 217 18.29 -11.13 -1.14
C GLY A 217 18.86 -10.18 -0.09
N ARG A 218 18.86 -8.89 -0.37
CA ARG A 218 19.44 -7.84 0.47
C ARG A 218 18.43 -6.74 0.78
N MET A 219 18.74 -5.95 1.80
CA MET A 219 17.97 -4.77 2.18
C MET A 219 18.85 -3.53 2.15
N ALA A 220 18.50 -2.55 1.31
CA ALA A 220 19.09 -1.22 1.36
C ALA A 220 18.39 -0.38 2.42
N ALA A 221 19.17 0.29 3.26
CA ALA A 221 18.68 1.31 4.18
C ALA A 221 18.95 2.71 3.61
N PHE A 222 18.05 3.65 3.89
CA PHE A 222 18.15 5.05 3.50
C PHE A 222 17.81 5.91 4.71
N SER A 223 18.49 7.04 4.90
CA SER A 223 17.96 8.11 5.74
C SER A 223 17.05 9.01 4.93
N ILE A 224 16.03 9.57 5.58
CA ILE A 224 15.08 10.49 4.97
C ILE A 224 15.50 11.91 5.36
N ASN A 225 15.71 12.77 4.37
CA ASN A 225 15.85 14.20 4.62
C ASN A 225 14.49 14.78 5.04
N SER A 226 14.39 15.31 6.26
CA SER A 226 13.12 15.80 6.83
C SER A 226 12.52 16.99 6.07
N ASP A 227 13.34 17.76 5.37
CA ASP A 227 12.91 18.99 4.71
C ASP A 227 12.46 18.70 3.28
N SER A 228 13.20 17.86 2.55
CA SER A 228 13.00 17.57 1.13
C SER A 228 12.36 16.21 0.83
N GLY A 229 12.39 15.26 1.76
CA GLY A 229 11.99 13.86 1.52
C GLY A 229 12.98 13.09 0.66
N GLU A 230 14.17 13.63 0.41
CA GLU A 230 15.22 12.92 -0.31
C GLU A 230 15.69 11.69 0.48
N LEU A 231 15.85 10.56 -0.22
CA LEU A 231 16.39 9.33 0.34
C LEU A 231 17.90 9.30 0.14
N ILE A 232 18.65 9.33 1.23
CA ILE A 232 20.11 9.27 1.21
C ILE A 232 20.54 7.83 1.50
N PRO A 233 21.22 7.14 0.56
CA PRO A 233 21.65 5.76 0.76
C PRO A 233 22.56 5.60 1.98
N LEU A 234 22.32 4.56 2.76
CA LEU A 234 23.15 4.12 3.88
C LEU A 234 23.76 2.74 3.54
N GLU A 235 23.79 1.85 4.52
CA GLU A 235 24.30 0.49 4.36
C GLU A 235 23.28 -0.43 3.70
N THR A 236 23.80 -1.55 3.19
CA THR A 236 22.99 -2.65 2.64
C THR A 236 23.27 -3.93 3.41
N TYR A 237 22.20 -4.53 3.94
CA TYR A 237 22.27 -5.70 4.81
C TYR A 237 21.92 -6.99 4.04
N PRO A 238 22.66 -8.10 4.23
CA PRO A 238 22.22 -9.39 3.75
C PRO A 238 20.97 -9.83 4.52
N LEU A 239 19.97 -10.35 3.81
CA LEU A 239 18.81 -10.98 4.41
C LEU A 239 18.87 -12.49 4.18
N GLY A 240 18.40 -12.93 3.02
CA GLY A 240 18.23 -14.32 2.65
C GLY A 240 17.51 -14.42 1.32
N ASN A 241 16.99 -15.60 1.00
CA ASN A 241 16.38 -15.81 -0.31
C ASN A 241 15.05 -15.07 -0.44
N ARG A 242 14.97 -14.18 -1.45
CA ARG A 242 13.73 -13.56 -1.93
C ARG A 242 12.89 -12.88 -0.84
N PRO A 243 13.42 -11.88 -0.12
CA PRO A 243 12.66 -11.14 0.87
C PRO A 243 11.46 -10.44 0.20
N THR A 244 10.27 -10.61 0.79
CA THR A 244 9.02 -10.06 0.24
C THR A 244 8.27 -9.13 1.19
N TRP A 245 8.74 -8.99 2.43
CA TRP A 245 8.12 -8.10 3.42
C TRP A 245 9.17 -7.59 4.41
N VAL A 246 9.01 -6.34 4.85
CA VAL A 246 9.78 -5.72 5.94
C VAL A 246 8.76 -5.04 6.85
N SER A 247 8.95 -5.14 8.16
CA SER A 247 8.13 -4.44 9.15
C SER A 247 9.04 -3.93 10.26
N ILE A 248 8.71 -2.76 10.80
CA ILE A 248 9.34 -2.17 11.97
C ILE A 248 8.27 -2.12 13.07
N THR A 249 8.68 -2.41 14.29
CA THR A 249 7.84 -2.29 15.48
C THR A 249 8.69 -1.76 16.62
N GLU A 250 8.09 -0.91 17.44
CA GLU A 250 8.68 -0.53 18.71
C GLU A 250 8.25 -1.54 19.77
N LEU A 251 9.22 -2.19 20.39
CA LEU A 251 8.96 -3.02 21.56
C LEU A 251 8.92 -2.09 22.77
N SER A 252 7.87 -2.22 23.59
CA SER A 252 7.81 -1.53 24.87
C SER A 252 8.99 -1.98 25.74
N GLY A 253 9.83 -1.02 26.15
CA GLY A 253 11.01 -1.20 26.98
C GLY A 253 11.30 0.04 27.81
#